data_AF-A0A3D6DSF1-F1
#
_entry.id   AF-A0A3D6DSF1-F1
#
_cell.length_a   1.000
_cell.length_b   1.000
_cell.length_c   1.000
_cell.angle_alpha   90.00
_cell.angle_beta   90.00
_cell.angle_gamma   90.00
#
_symmetry.space_group_name_H-M   'P 1'
#
loop_
_entity.id
_entity.type
_entity.pdbx_description
1 polymer ?
#
loop_
_entity_poly.entity_id
_entity_poly.type
_entity_poly.pdbx_seq_one_letter_code
_entity_poly.pdbx_strand_id
1 'polypeptide(L)' 'LAFYDGYRCARSPANVIQAMRDYFGAHTFERTDHPRGVFFHHDWIGSGGSATSGSYTA' A
#
# COMPACT_ATOMS: atom_id res chain seq x y z
N LEU A 1 14.82 17.37 -14.89
CA LEU A 1 15.39 17.23 -13.53
C LEU A 1 14.58 16.23 -12.69
N ALA A 2 13.28 16.44 -12.45
CA ALA A 2 12.43 15.56 -11.63
C ALA A 2 12.45 14.06 -12.01
N PHE A 3 12.46 13.71 -13.30
CA PHE A 3 12.55 12.31 -13.74
C PHE A 3 13.87 11.66 -13.30
N TYR A 4 15.00 12.32 -13.54
CA TYR A 4 16.32 11.79 -13.18
C TYR A 4 16.47 11.64 -11.67
N ASP A 5 15.93 12.61 -10.91
CA ASP A 5 15.94 12.57 -9.45
C ASP A 5 15.07 11.44 -8.89
N GLY A 6 13.91 11.18 -9.50
CA GLY A 6 13.07 10.03 -9.19
C GLY A 6 13.73 8.71 -9.55
N TYR A 7 14.39 8.64 -10.72
CA TYR A 7 15.05 7.41 -11.21
C TYR A 7 16.19 6.96 -10.30
N ARG A 8 17.01 7.89 -9.80
CA ARG A 8 18.11 7.58 -8.87
C ARG A 8 17.69 7.41 -7.42
N CYS A 9 16.40 7.61 -7.09
CA CYS A 9 15.89 7.49 -5.73
C CYS A 9 15.58 6.03 -5.40
N ALA A 10 16.46 5.37 -4.64
CA ALA A 10 16.30 3.96 -4.25
C ALA A 10 15.00 3.69 -3.46
N ARG A 11 14.48 4.69 -2.73
CA ARG A 11 13.20 4.62 -2.00
C ARG A 11 12.33 5.82 -2.34
N SER A 12 11.41 5.60 -3.27
CA SER A 12 10.45 6.61 -3.72
C SER A 12 9.26 6.74 -2.74
N PRO A 13 8.61 7.93 -2.67
CA PRO A 13 7.36 8.13 -1.92
C PRO A 13 6.14 7.33 -2.47
N ALA A 14 6.33 6.49 -3.49
CA ALA A 14 5.28 5.62 -4.03
C ALA A 14 4.67 4.66 -2.98
N ASN A 15 5.36 4.40 -1.86
CA ASN A 15 4.83 3.63 -0.73
C ASN A 15 3.57 4.29 -0.11
N VAL A 16 3.48 5.62 -0.12
CA VAL A 16 2.29 6.34 0.38
C VAL A 16 1.09 6.05 -0.51
N ILE A 17 1.29 5.98 -1.83
CA ILE A 17 0.22 5.64 -2.77
C ILE A 17 -0.30 4.22 -2.50
N GLN A 18 0.60 3.26 -2.23
CA GLN A 18 0.19 1.90 -1.88
C GLN A 18 -0.61 1.87 -0.57
N ALA A 19 -0.16 2.61 0.46
CA ALA A 19 -0.91 2.73 1.72
C ALA A 19 -2.30 3.35 1.50
N MET A 20 -2.42 4.42 0.70
CA MET A 20 -3.72 5.03 0.38
C MET A 20 -4.65 4.07 -0.36
N ARG A 21 -4.11 3.30 -1.33
CA ARG A 21 -4.90 2.29 -2.08
C ARG A 21 -5.41 1.20 -1.14
N ASP A 22 -4.59 0.78 -0.18
CA ASP A 22 -4.97 -0.22 0.80
C ASP A 22 -5.99 0.33 1.81
N TYR A 23 -5.77 1.55 2.31
CA TYR A 23 -6.67 2.26 3.22
C TYR A 23 -8.08 2.40 2.67
N PHE A 24 -8.22 2.94 1.45
CA PHE A 24 -9.54 3.24 0.87
C PHE A 24 -10.18 2.08 0.12
N GLY A 25 -9.41 1.06 -0.26
CA GLY A 25 -9.88 0.04 -1.21
C GLY A 25 -9.41 -1.38 -0.96
N ALA A 26 -8.77 -1.68 0.18
CA ALA A 26 -8.25 -3.01 0.50
C ALA A 26 -7.37 -3.62 -0.61
N HIS A 27 -6.68 -2.78 -1.37
CA HIS A 27 -5.92 -3.20 -2.55
C HIS A 27 -4.61 -3.93 -2.22
N THR A 28 -4.27 -4.08 -0.94
CA THR A 28 -3.04 -4.71 -0.46
C THR A 28 -1.76 -4.02 -0.91
N PHE A 29 -0.65 -4.33 -0.25
CA PHE A 29 0.68 -3.87 -0.61
C PHE A 29 1.75 -4.90 -0.21
N GLU A 30 2.94 -4.79 -0.81
CA GLU A 30 4.11 -5.60 -0.43
C GLU A 30 4.96 -4.85 0.61
N ARG A 31 5.54 -5.60 1.55
CA ARG A 31 6.49 -5.05 2.53
C ARG A 31 7.93 -5.32 2.12
N THR A 32 8.84 -4.44 2.52
CA THR A 32 10.27 -4.55 2.19
C THR A 32 11.01 -5.61 3.00
N ASP A 33 10.41 -6.10 4.09
CA ASP A 33 10.99 -7.11 4.99
C ASP A 33 10.47 -8.52 4.73
N HIS A 34 9.67 -8.71 3.68
CA HIS A 34 9.19 -10.00 3.23
C HIS A 34 9.64 -10.30 1.80
N PRO A 35 9.68 -11.59 1.40
CA PRO A 35 9.89 -11.95 0.00
C PRO A 35 8.88 -11.24 -0.90
N ARG A 36 9.33 -10.88 -2.11
CA ARG A 36 8.43 -10.30 -3.12
C ARG A 36 7.29 -11.24 -3.47
N GLY A 37 6.14 -10.67 -3.76
CA GLY A 37 4.90 -11.39 -4.08
C GLY A 37 4.05 -11.76 -2.85
N VAL A 38 4.47 -11.38 -1.64
CA VAL A 38 3.64 -11.49 -0.43
C VAL A 38 2.87 -10.18 -0.23
N PHE A 39 1.54 -10.27 -0.28
CA PHE A 39 0.63 -9.13 -0.17
C PHE A 39 -0.02 -9.05 1.21
N PHE A 40 -0.15 -7.83 1.72
CA PHE A 40 -0.71 -7.54 3.04
C PHE A 40 -1.82 -6.51 2.91
N HIS A 41 -2.92 -6.71 3.63
CA HIS A 41 -3.89 -5.68 3.95
C HIS A 41 -3.68 -5.24 5.40
N HIS A 42 -3.71 -3.94 5.67
CA HIS A 42 -3.66 -3.42 7.03
C HIS A 42 -5.02 -2.85 7.43
N ASP A 43 -5.49 -3.16 8.65
CA ASP A 43 -6.63 -2.46 9.23
C ASP A 43 -6.16 -1.09 9.76
N TRP A 44 -6.32 -0.08 8.92
CA TRP A 44 -5.86 1.29 9.20
C TRP A 44 -6.75 2.05 10.18
N ILE A 45 -8.01 1.65 10.34
CA ILE A 45 -9.01 2.37 11.15
C ILE A 45 -9.14 1.71 12.53
N GLY A 46 -8.71 0.46 12.67
CA GLY A 46 -8.74 -0.28 13.92
C GLY A 46 -10.18 -0.59 14.30
N SER A 47 -10.74 -1.67 13.74
CA SER A 47 -11.98 -2.35 14.18
C SER A 47 -13.00 -1.45 14.91
N GLY A 48 -13.69 -0.55 14.20
CA GLY A 48 -14.81 0.19 14.81
C GLY A 48 -15.36 1.43 14.11
N GLY A 49 -14.73 1.94 13.04
CA GLY A 49 -15.34 2.95 12.17
C GLY A 49 -15.88 2.27 10.92
N SER A 50 -17.15 2.50 10.56
CA SER A 50 -17.84 1.90 9.40
C SER A 50 -17.22 2.28 8.05
N ALA A 51 -16.02 1.75 7.76
CA ALA A 51 -15.43 1.70 6.43
C ALA A 51 -15.05 0.23 6.22
N THR A 52 -15.96 -0.52 5.60
CA THR A 52 -15.76 -1.94 5.29
C THR A 52 -14.72 -2.07 4.19
N SER A 53 -13.43 -2.08 4.55
CA SER A 53 -12.36 -2.54 3.69
C SER A 53 -12.41 -4.07 3.63
N GLY A 54 -13.41 -4.60 2.92
CA GLY A 54 -13.47 -6.01 2.57
C GLY A 54 -12.59 -6.28 1.35
N SER A 55 -11.69 -7.27 1.44
CA SER A 55 -11.04 -7.81 0.26
C SER A 55 -12.12 -8.46 -0.63
N TYR A 56 -12.38 -7.88 -1.79
CA TYR A 56 -13.27 -8.50 -2.78
C TYR A 56 -12.54 -9.71 -3.38
N THR A 57 -13.05 -10.91 -3.13
CA THR A 57 -12.66 -12.09 -3.88
C THR A 57 -13.60 -12.16 -5.07
N ALA A 58 -13.09 -11.93 -6.29
CA ALA A 58 -13.81 -12.24 -7.52
C ALA A 58 -13.69 -13.72 -7.85
#